data_AF-A0A9D5QNE2-F1
#
_entry.id   AF-A0A9D5QNE2-F1
#
_cell.length_a   1.000
_cell.length_b   1.000
_cell.length_c   1.000
_cell.angle_alpha   90.00
_cell.angle_beta   90.00
_cell.angle_gamma   90.00
#
_symmetry.space_group_name_H-M   'P 1'
#
loop_
_entity.id
_entity.type
_entity.pdbx_description
1 polymer ?
#
loop_
_entity_poly.entity_id
_entity_poly.type
_entity_poly.pdbx_seq_one_letter_code
_entity_poly.pdbx_strand_id
1 'polypeptide(L)'
;MKKIFSLLLISLFMASASAELEFKPNSWKSYSSGNRQAKTDLGLTNTTHLNIDWPTNEDGDDVCALLIVKFENMSPSDIKEMNVQTSRQSSVVGVEAVPVGSNHNLYELKIFLTAGSDVEVTLTNSSLGSVKIPAHNYDVKCVYEATILNPGREDISFTSDPPGAEVTLDGKTKKLTPCTFEKEKMGYHHIAIASPNPTVADSKEEHGIDVSSSQKAFHYDLRKKKNIRIEADPKDAALEVYYNGQMLKSGLGRVTLEDAPYEFKYTIIAKRGRDEVTDYLFVDENTPAEYKVKVLGTKTVSFMAKQNNEEVKGATIVVNGQEIGQTPTFKLLDYGKYVVSASYNGYTGEKKIKVGPNTKDVLIKIPNRKRVGYHPYDIDYNKRSWGLTAAYVHRFYNYSVNGKATKRNWVGEEGGSNGVQIGITYQPYFGYGQGLSTGVFWQGTFGTAKEIAGGEVDCQESAIFVPLQYQFRLPLHKNYSIALNVGAAMTYGLSNKFTYDDKSTLDVGYGHNEEYDTYFPDAFDYSALVGFSIQLRALQIEAKYSIGLKDHKVMHNPDDSGSISYKSSFFSIGASLLL
;
A
#
# COMPACT_ATOMS: atom_id res chain seq x y z
N MET A 1 26.54 -3.89 -12.95
CA MET A 1 27.26 -4.13 -14.22
C MET A 1 27.20 -2.90 -15.12
N LYS A 2 27.76 -1.76 -14.66
CA LYS A 2 27.72 -0.45 -15.36
C LYS A 2 29.12 0.05 -15.78
N LYS A 3 30.12 -0.83 -15.78
CA LYS A 3 31.53 -0.47 -16.06
C LYS A 3 32.11 -1.12 -17.32
N ILE A 4 31.30 -1.77 -18.15
CA ILE A 4 31.77 -2.47 -19.35
C ILE A 4 31.28 -1.78 -20.65
N PHE A 5 30.18 -1.03 -20.62
CA PHE A 5 29.67 -0.34 -21.83
C PHE A 5 30.29 1.04 -22.09
N SER A 6 30.99 1.62 -21.13
CA SER A 6 31.63 2.95 -21.28
C SER A 6 33.07 2.88 -21.79
N LEU A 7 33.59 1.68 -22.07
CA LEU A 7 34.97 1.47 -22.53
C LEU A 7 35.10 1.07 -24.02
N LEU A 8 33.99 0.96 -24.76
CA LEU A 8 34.01 0.56 -26.18
C LEU A 8 33.65 1.69 -27.15
N LEU A 9 33.71 2.95 -26.70
CA LEU A 9 33.52 4.15 -27.54
C LEU A 9 34.71 5.11 -27.45
N ILE A 10 35.92 4.58 -27.20
CA ILE A 10 37.17 5.33 -27.26
C ILE A 10 38.24 4.42 -27.89
N SER A 11 38.07 4.09 -29.16
CA SER A 11 39.18 3.62 -29.99
C SER A 11 38.84 3.81 -31.46
N LEU A 12 39.19 4.97 -31.99
CA LEU A 12 39.78 5.21 -33.32
C LEU A 12 39.78 6.73 -33.56
N PHE A 13 40.65 7.46 -32.86
CA PHE A 13 41.23 8.67 -33.44
C PHE A 13 42.47 8.20 -34.20
N MET A 14 42.27 7.59 -35.37
CA MET A 14 43.32 7.68 -36.39
C MET A 14 43.15 9.06 -37.01
N ALA A 15 44.21 9.87 -36.92
CA ALA A 15 44.34 11.07 -37.73
C ALA A 15 44.30 10.60 -39.20
N SER A 16 43.15 10.71 -39.85
CA SER A 16 43.12 10.60 -41.29
C SER A 16 43.87 11.81 -41.83
N ALA A 17 44.89 11.56 -42.65
CA ALA A 17 45.46 12.58 -43.49
C ALA A 17 44.29 13.18 -44.28
N SER A 18 43.96 14.45 -44.03
CA SER A 18 42.91 15.15 -44.78
C SER A 18 43.34 15.11 -46.24
N ALA A 19 42.64 14.31 -47.04
CA ALA A 19 42.90 14.22 -48.46
C ALA A 19 42.57 15.58 -49.06
N GLU A 20 43.54 16.18 -49.74
CA GLU A 20 43.38 17.48 -50.38
C GLU A 20 42.33 17.35 -51.49
N LEU A 21 41.41 18.31 -51.54
CA LEU A 21 40.34 18.34 -52.54
C LEU A 21 40.93 18.47 -53.94
N GLU A 22 40.31 17.82 -54.93
CA GLU A 22 40.82 17.77 -56.30
C GLU A 22 39.83 18.43 -57.29
N PHE A 23 40.34 19.35 -58.12
CA PHE A 23 39.58 19.86 -59.26
C PHE A 23 39.67 18.87 -60.42
N LYS A 24 38.54 18.48 -61.01
CA LYS A 24 38.52 17.63 -62.20
C LYS A 24 38.77 18.46 -63.46
N PRO A 25 39.93 18.37 -64.15
CA PRO A 25 40.27 19.30 -65.24
C PRO A 25 39.29 19.26 -66.42
N ASN A 26 38.75 18.09 -66.74
CA ASN A 26 37.81 17.91 -67.84
C ASN A 26 36.35 18.23 -67.46
N SER A 27 36.10 18.76 -66.26
CA SER A 27 34.75 19.12 -65.80
C SER A 27 34.34 20.55 -66.16
N TRP A 28 35.29 21.38 -66.59
CA TRP A 28 35.03 22.78 -66.92
C TRP A 28 34.11 22.93 -68.12
N LYS A 29 33.02 23.68 -67.97
CA LYS A 29 32.10 24.03 -69.05
C LYS A 29 31.71 25.48 -68.96
N SER A 30 31.53 26.14 -70.10
CA SER A 30 31.00 27.50 -70.18
C SER A 30 29.73 27.54 -71.04
N TYR A 31 28.80 28.38 -70.61
CA TYR A 31 27.51 28.60 -71.26
C TYR A 31 27.29 30.10 -71.36
N SER A 32 27.23 30.63 -72.59
CA SER A 32 26.91 32.04 -72.80
C SER A 32 25.39 32.25 -72.79
N SER A 33 24.94 33.35 -72.18
CA SER A 33 23.53 33.76 -72.21
C SER A 33 23.01 34.11 -73.62
N GLY A 34 23.90 34.27 -74.60
CA GLY A 34 23.61 34.74 -75.96
C GLY A 34 23.58 33.70 -77.10
N ASN A 35 24.08 32.46 -76.93
CA ASN A 35 24.04 31.46 -78.01
C ASN A 35 22.71 30.70 -78.07
N ARG A 36 21.65 31.42 -78.47
CA ARG A 36 20.42 30.82 -79.02
C ARG A 36 20.50 30.85 -80.54
N GLN A 37 21.05 29.81 -81.16
CA GLN A 37 20.64 29.45 -82.53
C GLN A 37 20.84 27.96 -82.83
N ALA A 38 19.70 27.31 -83.06
CA ALA A 38 19.45 26.12 -83.84
C ALA A 38 20.67 25.29 -84.30
N LYS A 39 20.97 24.24 -83.55
CA LYS A 39 21.26 22.94 -84.16
C LYS A 39 20.32 21.90 -83.57
N THR A 40 19.62 21.24 -84.48
CA THR A 40 18.75 20.10 -84.27
C THR A 40 19.51 18.98 -83.57
N ASP A 41 19.48 18.98 -82.24
CA ASP A 41 19.63 17.76 -81.47
C ASP A 41 18.74 17.90 -80.21
N LEU A 42 17.58 17.26 -80.27
CA LEU A 42 16.48 17.37 -79.30
C LEU A 42 16.72 16.54 -78.04
N GLY A 43 17.98 16.43 -77.60
CA GLY A 43 18.35 15.58 -76.49
C GLY A 43 19.62 16.06 -75.81
N LEU A 44 19.55 17.19 -75.10
CA LEU A 44 20.39 17.61 -73.96
C LEU A 44 20.22 19.11 -73.71
N THR A 45 19.03 19.52 -73.25
CA THR A 45 18.85 20.85 -72.64
C THR A 45 18.26 20.64 -71.25
N ASN A 46 19.14 20.68 -70.24
CA ASN A 46 18.71 20.65 -68.85
C ASN A 46 18.05 21.99 -68.52
N THR A 47 16.78 21.95 -68.15
CA THR A 47 15.85 23.07 -67.98
C THR A 47 16.05 23.88 -66.69
N THR A 48 17.18 23.76 -65.99
CA THR A 48 17.45 24.42 -64.70
C THR A 48 18.03 25.83 -64.79
N HIS A 49 18.41 26.31 -65.98
CA HIS A 49 19.08 27.61 -66.17
C HIS A 49 18.15 28.75 -66.63
N LEU A 50 16.82 28.56 -66.54
CA LEU A 50 15.87 29.42 -67.26
C LEU A 50 15.44 30.71 -66.55
N ASN A 51 15.82 30.96 -65.28
CA ASN A 51 15.66 32.25 -64.57
C ASN A 51 16.70 32.34 -63.45
N ILE A 52 17.86 32.95 -63.73
CA ILE A 52 18.89 33.25 -62.72
C ILE A 52 18.74 34.73 -62.36
N ASP A 53 18.50 35.02 -61.10
CA ASP A 53 18.55 36.39 -60.58
C ASP A 53 20.02 36.80 -60.45
N TRP A 54 20.48 37.66 -61.35
CA TRP A 54 21.86 38.13 -61.39
C TRP A 54 22.04 39.25 -60.37
N PRO A 55 22.99 39.14 -59.42
CA PRO A 55 23.33 40.25 -58.54
C PRO A 55 23.89 41.42 -59.37
N THR A 56 23.31 42.61 -59.18
CA THR A 56 23.81 43.86 -59.77
C THR A 56 24.76 44.57 -58.81
N ASN A 57 25.66 45.40 -59.33
CA ASN A 57 26.42 46.33 -58.49
C ASN A 57 25.53 47.48 -57.97
N GLU A 58 26.10 48.39 -57.16
CA GLU A 58 25.40 49.57 -56.60
C GLU A 58 24.78 50.49 -57.66
N ASP A 59 25.27 50.43 -58.91
CA ASP A 59 24.82 51.23 -60.05
C ASP A 59 23.75 50.53 -60.92
N GLY A 60 23.39 49.28 -60.60
CA GLY A 60 22.41 48.48 -61.34
C GLY A 60 22.97 47.78 -62.59
N ASP A 61 24.29 47.80 -62.79
CA ASP A 61 24.95 47.11 -63.89
C ASP A 61 25.19 45.63 -63.59
N ASP A 62 25.03 44.82 -64.62
CA ASP A 62 25.35 43.40 -64.59
C ASP A 62 26.87 43.21 -64.70
N VAL A 63 27.53 42.98 -63.56
CA VAL A 63 28.99 42.80 -63.50
C VAL A 63 29.42 41.37 -63.17
N CYS A 64 28.47 40.46 -62.97
CA CYS A 64 28.72 39.14 -62.42
C CYS A 64 28.73 38.03 -63.47
N ALA A 65 29.57 37.03 -63.24
CA ALA A 65 29.50 35.69 -63.78
C ALA A 65 29.04 34.71 -62.69
N LEU A 66 28.46 33.57 -63.09
CA LEU A 66 28.04 32.51 -62.17
C LEU A 66 28.91 31.27 -62.37
N LEU A 67 29.59 30.82 -61.33
CA LEU A 67 30.26 29.53 -61.28
C LEU A 67 29.43 28.56 -60.43
N ILE A 68 29.02 27.45 -61.03
CA ILE A 68 28.34 26.34 -60.35
C ILE A 68 29.37 25.25 -60.09
N VAL A 69 29.64 25.00 -58.81
CA VAL A 69 30.56 23.95 -58.38
C VAL A 69 29.77 22.73 -57.94
N LYS A 70 29.95 21.63 -58.66
CA LYS A 70 29.44 20.31 -58.33
C LYS A 70 30.46 19.57 -57.46
N PHE A 71 29.99 18.83 -56.47
CA PHE A 71 30.85 18.07 -55.58
C PHE A 71 30.60 16.57 -55.71
N GLU A 72 31.68 15.80 -55.76
CA GLU A 72 31.64 14.35 -55.70
C GLU A 72 32.25 13.85 -54.39
N ASN A 73 31.58 12.88 -53.75
CA ASN A 73 31.96 12.28 -52.47
C ASN A 73 32.06 13.30 -51.32
N MET A 74 31.12 14.24 -51.24
CA MET A 74 31.08 15.24 -50.18
C MET A 74 29.69 15.32 -49.56
N SER A 75 29.66 15.50 -48.25
CA SER A 75 28.40 15.69 -47.53
C SER A 75 27.84 17.10 -47.78
N PRO A 76 26.50 17.27 -47.85
CA PRO A 76 25.84 18.56 -47.74
C PRO A 76 26.38 19.47 -46.62
N SER A 77 26.74 18.92 -45.45
CA SER A 77 27.34 19.69 -44.35
C SER A 77 28.71 20.25 -44.72
N ASP A 78 29.61 19.42 -45.27
CA ASP A 78 30.97 19.86 -45.62
C ASP A 78 30.94 20.90 -46.76
N ILE A 79 29.98 20.78 -47.70
CA ILE A 79 29.80 21.74 -48.82
C ILE A 79 29.36 23.11 -48.30
N LYS A 80 28.43 23.17 -47.33
CA LYS A 80 27.93 24.43 -46.77
C LYS A 80 29.00 25.19 -45.98
N GLU A 81 30.02 24.50 -45.49
CA GLU A 81 31.15 25.09 -44.76
C GLU A 81 32.30 25.54 -45.67
N MET A 82 32.13 25.47 -47.01
CA MET A 82 33.14 25.93 -47.96
C MET A 82 33.33 27.45 -47.92
N ASN A 83 34.58 27.87 -47.73
CA ASN A 83 35.01 29.23 -47.94
C ASN A 83 35.49 29.42 -49.39
N VAL A 84 35.05 30.50 -50.03
CA VAL A 84 35.41 30.82 -51.43
C VAL A 84 36.25 32.08 -51.46
N GLN A 85 37.37 32.04 -52.17
CA GLN A 85 38.25 33.19 -52.41
C GLN A 85 38.64 33.25 -53.89
N THR A 86 38.80 34.46 -54.41
CA THR A 86 39.23 34.74 -55.79
C THR A 86 40.63 35.37 -55.81
N SER A 87 41.31 35.32 -56.96
CA SER A 87 42.51 36.12 -57.19
C SER A 87 42.22 37.62 -57.12
N ARG A 88 43.25 38.46 -56.84
CA ARG A 88 43.15 39.91 -56.56
C ARG A 88 42.41 40.78 -57.60
N GLN A 89 42.08 40.24 -58.77
CA GLN A 89 41.43 40.95 -59.87
C GLN A 89 39.91 40.69 -59.97
N SER A 90 39.33 39.87 -59.07
CA SER A 90 37.89 39.59 -59.00
C SER A 90 37.46 39.47 -57.53
N SER A 91 36.18 39.74 -57.23
CA SER A 91 35.59 39.54 -55.90
C SER A 91 34.42 38.56 -55.95
N VAL A 92 34.24 37.80 -54.86
CA VAL A 92 33.07 36.96 -54.64
C VAL A 92 31.91 37.87 -54.18
N VAL A 93 30.85 37.93 -54.99
CA VAL A 93 29.66 38.75 -54.75
C VAL A 93 28.64 37.99 -53.89
N GLY A 94 28.54 36.68 -54.07
CA GLY A 94 27.63 35.84 -53.31
C GLY A 94 27.95 34.36 -53.46
N VAL A 95 27.62 33.58 -52.43
CA VAL A 95 27.80 32.13 -52.43
C VAL A 95 26.53 31.49 -51.87
N GLU A 96 25.96 30.55 -52.62
CA GLU A 96 24.75 29.83 -52.23
C GLU A 96 24.94 28.33 -52.39
N ALA A 97 24.75 27.57 -51.31
CA ALA A 97 24.69 26.12 -51.38
C ALA A 97 23.25 25.69 -51.70
N VAL A 98 23.03 25.14 -52.88
CA VAL A 98 21.70 24.82 -53.41
C VAL A 98 21.54 23.30 -53.54
N PRO A 99 20.45 22.71 -53.03
CA PRO A 99 20.14 21.30 -53.25
C PRO A 99 19.77 21.05 -54.72
N VAL A 100 20.22 19.94 -55.28
CA VAL A 100 20.01 19.56 -56.68
C VAL A 100 18.93 18.49 -56.78
N GLY A 101 17.90 18.78 -57.59
CA GLY A 101 16.77 17.89 -57.80
C GLY A 101 15.77 17.85 -56.64
N SER A 102 14.79 16.95 -56.72
CA SER A 102 13.75 16.77 -55.71
C SER A 102 14.18 15.95 -54.49
N ASN A 103 15.34 15.28 -54.56
CA ASN A 103 15.98 14.61 -53.43
C ASN A 103 17.13 15.48 -52.92
N HIS A 104 16.99 16.03 -51.71
CA HIS A 104 17.94 16.96 -51.06
C HIS A 104 19.32 16.37 -50.71
N ASN A 105 19.79 15.33 -51.40
CA ASN A 105 21.01 14.58 -51.07
C ASN A 105 22.22 14.98 -51.94
N LEU A 106 22.00 15.77 -52.98
CA LEU A 106 23.05 16.35 -53.83
C LEU A 106 23.03 17.86 -53.65
N TYR A 107 24.19 18.48 -53.51
CA TYR A 107 24.35 19.92 -53.36
C TYR A 107 25.35 20.46 -54.36
N GLU A 108 25.05 21.66 -54.85
CA GLU A 108 25.92 22.48 -55.67
C GLU A 108 26.19 23.79 -54.95
N LEU A 109 27.37 24.36 -55.17
CA LEU A 109 27.71 25.69 -54.69
C LEU A 109 27.66 26.66 -55.86
N LYS A 110 26.71 27.59 -55.83
CA LYS A 110 26.60 28.71 -56.76
C LYS A 110 27.44 29.86 -56.25
N ILE A 111 28.41 30.28 -57.04
CA ILE A 111 29.36 31.33 -56.70
C ILE A 111 29.18 32.45 -57.72
N PHE A 112 28.66 33.58 -57.28
CA PHE A 112 28.61 34.81 -58.05
C PHE A 112 29.92 35.57 -57.85
N LEU A 113 30.61 35.87 -58.94
CA LEU A 113 31.90 36.54 -58.93
C LEU A 113 31.96 37.62 -60.01
N THR A 114 32.74 38.68 -59.79
CA THR A 114 32.87 39.77 -60.77
C THR A 114 33.61 39.27 -62.01
N ALA A 115 33.07 39.59 -63.20
CA ALA A 115 33.67 39.27 -64.49
C ALA A 115 35.10 39.80 -64.60
N GLY A 116 35.96 39.05 -65.29
CA GLY A 116 37.39 39.36 -65.38
C GLY A 116 38.19 38.30 -66.12
N SER A 117 39.40 38.67 -66.51
CA SER A 117 40.36 37.76 -67.15
C SER A 117 41.26 37.09 -66.09
N ASP A 118 41.69 35.86 -66.35
CA ASP A 118 42.64 35.11 -65.50
C ASP A 118 42.25 35.03 -64.00
N VAL A 119 40.97 34.79 -63.73
CA VAL A 119 40.46 34.66 -62.35
C VAL A 119 40.65 33.24 -61.84
N GLU A 120 41.40 33.08 -60.75
CA GLU A 120 41.54 31.82 -60.01
C GLU A 120 40.53 31.78 -58.87
N VAL A 121 39.87 30.63 -58.65
CA VAL A 121 38.93 30.44 -57.52
C VAL A 121 39.50 29.38 -56.59
N THR A 122 39.73 29.74 -55.33
CA THR A 122 40.16 28.83 -54.27
C THR A 122 38.98 28.50 -53.36
N LEU A 123 38.71 27.22 -53.17
CA LEU A 123 37.72 26.68 -52.26
C LEU A 123 38.43 26.04 -51.08
N THR A 124 38.05 26.38 -49.85
CA THR A 124 38.70 25.88 -48.63
C THR A 124 37.67 25.37 -47.64
N ASN A 125 37.90 24.17 -47.09
CA ASN A 125 37.17 23.61 -45.95
C ASN A 125 38.18 23.26 -44.86
N SER A 126 37.87 23.58 -43.60
CA SER A 126 38.76 23.39 -42.46
C SER A 126 39.13 21.93 -42.19
N SER A 127 38.26 20.99 -42.56
CA SER A 127 38.40 19.56 -42.31
C SER A 127 38.89 18.79 -43.55
N LEU A 128 38.66 19.32 -44.75
CA LEU A 128 38.95 18.64 -46.03
C LEU A 128 40.07 19.30 -46.84
N GLY A 129 40.61 20.43 -46.40
CA GLY A 129 41.68 21.15 -47.10
C GLY A 129 41.16 22.13 -48.16
N SER A 130 42.02 22.52 -49.09
CA SER A 130 41.69 23.50 -50.14
C SER A 130 41.92 22.95 -51.54
N VAL A 131 41.25 23.57 -52.52
CA VAL A 131 41.40 23.25 -53.94
C VAL A 131 41.32 24.54 -54.75
N LYS A 132 42.14 24.58 -55.79
CA LYS A 132 42.16 25.68 -56.75
C LYS A 132 41.52 25.24 -58.06
N ILE A 133 40.55 26.01 -58.51
CA ILE A 133 40.07 25.98 -59.89
C ILE A 133 41.00 26.89 -60.70
N PRO A 134 41.66 26.38 -61.76
CA PRO A 134 42.63 27.14 -62.56
C PRO A 134 42.07 28.46 -63.09
N ALA A 135 42.99 29.39 -63.40
CA ALA A 135 42.64 30.70 -63.94
C ALA A 135 41.82 30.56 -65.24
N HIS A 136 40.64 31.17 -65.24
CA HIS A 136 39.74 31.23 -66.39
C HIS A 136 39.22 32.65 -66.60
N ASN A 137 38.79 32.94 -67.83
CA ASN A 137 38.09 34.18 -68.15
C ASN A 137 36.59 34.02 -67.85
N TYR A 138 36.06 34.96 -67.07
CA TYR A 138 34.66 35.00 -66.68
C TYR A 138 33.99 36.21 -67.32
N ASP A 139 33.03 35.95 -68.19
CA ASP A 139 32.28 36.98 -68.91
C ASP A 139 30.97 37.30 -68.18
N VAL A 140 30.55 38.55 -68.27
CA VAL A 140 29.27 39.04 -67.73
C VAL A 140 28.12 38.17 -68.24
N LYS A 141 27.23 37.76 -67.33
CA LYS A 141 26.07 36.90 -67.63
C LYS A 141 26.42 35.57 -68.33
N CYS A 142 27.57 35.00 -68.03
CA CYS A 142 27.91 33.64 -68.43
C CYS A 142 27.89 32.69 -67.22
N VAL A 143 27.48 31.45 -67.48
CA VAL A 143 27.43 30.39 -66.48
C VAL A 143 28.58 29.42 -66.75
N TYR A 144 29.31 29.08 -65.70
CA TYR A 144 30.40 28.14 -65.73
C TYR A 144 30.10 26.98 -64.80
N GLU A 145 30.54 25.78 -65.16
CA GLU A 145 30.45 24.60 -64.30
C GLU A 145 31.85 24.05 -64.02
N ALA A 146 32.09 23.67 -62.78
CA ALA A 146 33.28 22.95 -62.34
C ALA A 146 32.88 21.79 -61.43
N THR A 147 33.67 20.73 -61.39
CA THR A 147 33.48 19.61 -60.45
C THR A 147 34.70 19.45 -59.56
N ILE A 148 34.44 19.40 -58.26
CA ILE A 148 35.42 19.10 -57.22
C ILE A 148 35.15 17.71 -56.69
N LEU A 149 36.21 16.92 -56.59
CA LEU A 149 36.20 15.59 -56.02
C LEU A 149 36.87 15.64 -54.65
N ASN A 150 36.24 15.01 -53.67
CA ASN A 150 36.96 14.57 -52.49
C ASN A 150 37.48 13.14 -52.73
N PRO A 151 38.81 12.95 -52.90
CA PRO A 151 39.41 11.63 -53.04
C PRO A 151 39.52 10.90 -51.70
N GLY A 152 39.25 11.59 -50.59
CA GLY A 152 39.31 11.07 -49.23
C GLY A 152 38.47 9.81 -49.04
N ARG A 153 39.05 8.88 -48.28
CA ARG A 153 38.43 7.62 -47.92
C ARG A 153 38.51 7.44 -46.42
N GLU A 154 37.40 7.04 -45.82
CA GLU A 154 37.23 6.94 -44.38
C GLU A 154 36.61 5.61 -43.98
N ASP A 155 36.87 5.23 -42.74
CA ASP A 155 36.26 4.04 -42.16
C ASP A 155 34.91 4.41 -41.55
N ILE A 156 33.84 3.74 -41.99
CA ILE A 156 32.47 3.96 -41.51
C ILE A 156 32.10 2.84 -40.55
N SER A 157 31.74 3.20 -39.32
CA SER A 157 31.40 2.23 -38.26
C SER A 157 29.91 2.17 -37.99
N PHE A 158 29.40 0.95 -37.79
CA PHE A 158 28.00 0.67 -37.48
C PHE A 158 27.89 -0.18 -36.22
N THR A 159 26.98 0.24 -35.33
CA THR A 159 26.62 -0.51 -34.12
C THR A 159 25.10 -0.65 -34.03
N SER A 160 24.62 -1.70 -33.37
CA SER A 160 23.19 -1.87 -33.11
C SER A 160 22.91 -2.49 -31.76
N ASP A 161 21.70 -2.23 -31.26
CA ASP A 161 21.10 -2.91 -30.12
C ASP A 161 19.85 -3.70 -30.59
N PRO A 162 19.82 -5.03 -30.49
CA PRO A 162 20.91 -5.92 -30.09
C PRO A 162 22.04 -5.98 -31.15
N PRO A 163 23.26 -6.41 -30.78
CA PRO A 163 24.36 -6.60 -31.72
C PRO A 163 24.09 -7.76 -32.69
N GLY A 164 24.79 -7.76 -33.84
CA GLY A 164 24.69 -8.79 -34.86
C GLY A 164 23.74 -8.45 -36.01
N ALA A 165 23.30 -7.20 -36.13
CA ALA A 165 22.46 -6.76 -37.24
C ALA A 165 23.25 -6.79 -38.55
N GLU A 166 22.61 -7.22 -39.62
CA GLU A 166 23.25 -7.29 -40.92
C GLU A 166 23.15 -5.94 -41.65
N VAL A 167 24.29 -5.33 -41.93
CA VAL A 167 24.42 -4.03 -42.59
C VAL A 167 24.89 -4.23 -44.03
N THR A 168 24.16 -3.64 -44.96
CA THR A 168 24.52 -3.51 -46.38
C THR A 168 24.70 -2.03 -46.69
N LEU A 169 25.88 -1.63 -47.19
CA LEU A 169 26.22 -0.25 -47.56
C LEU A 169 26.40 -0.15 -49.08
N ASP A 170 25.63 0.68 -49.77
CA ASP A 170 25.64 0.86 -51.23
C ASP A 170 25.58 -0.47 -52.02
N GLY A 171 24.81 -1.45 -51.53
CA GLY A 171 24.72 -2.77 -52.14
C GLY A 171 25.99 -3.63 -52.03
N LYS A 172 27.01 -3.22 -51.25
CA LYS A 172 28.22 -4.00 -50.96
C LYS A 172 27.95 -5.18 -50.01
N THR A 173 28.96 -6.02 -49.81
CA THR A 173 28.90 -7.21 -48.96
C THR A 173 28.38 -6.92 -47.55
N LYS A 174 27.44 -7.76 -47.12
CA LYS A 174 26.83 -7.76 -45.79
C LYS A 174 27.87 -7.94 -44.68
N LYS A 175 27.80 -7.12 -43.63
CA LYS A 175 28.60 -7.26 -42.39
C LYS A 175 27.69 -7.26 -41.16
N LEU A 176 28.11 -7.90 -40.06
CA LEU A 176 27.33 -7.97 -38.82
C LEU A 176 27.83 -6.95 -37.80
N THR A 177 26.94 -6.16 -37.21
CA THR A 177 27.30 -5.16 -36.19
C THR A 177 27.85 -5.80 -34.89
N PRO A 178 28.79 -5.17 -34.18
CA PRO A 178 29.58 -4.01 -34.59
C PRO A 178 30.47 -4.30 -35.80
N CYS A 179 30.41 -3.48 -36.84
CA CYS A 179 31.24 -3.64 -38.04
C CYS A 179 31.72 -2.29 -38.59
N THR A 180 32.81 -2.37 -39.36
CA THR A 180 33.39 -1.22 -40.06
C THR A 180 33.49 -1.51 -41.55
N PHE A 181 33.09 -0.57 -42.39
CA PHE A 181 33.37 -0.54 -43.82
C PHE A 181 34.60 0.34 -44.03
N GLU A 182 35.69 -0.26 -44.51
CA GLU A 182 36.98 0.40 -44.60
C GLU A 182 37.11 1.18 -45.91
N LYS A 183 37.75 2.35 -45.84
CA LYS A 183 38.11 3.17 -47.02
C LYS A 183 36.91 3.49 -47.92
N GLU A 184 35.78 3.78 -47.31
CA GLU A 184 34.58 4.23 -47.99
C GLU A 184 34.68 5.69 -48.39
N LYS A 185 33.95 6.06 -49.44
CA LYS A 185 33.88 7.46 -49.88
C LYS A 185 33.14 8.28 -48.80
N MET A 186 33.35 9.58 -48.76
CA MET A 186 32.47 10.49 -48.02
C MET A 186 31.22 10.85 -48.84
N GLY A 187 30.25 11.49 -48.21
CA GLY A 187 28.99 11.92 -48.81
C GLY A 187 27.83 10.96 -48.55
N TYR A 188 26.86 10.95 -49.46
CA TYR A 188 25.63 10.20 -49.29
C TYR A 188 25.80 8.71 -49.62
N HIS A 189 25.32 7.84 -48.73
CA HIS A 189 25.29 6.38 -48.90
C HIS A 189 23.90 5.81 -48.66
N HIS A 190 23.56 4.74 -49.36
CA HIS A 190 22.35 3.96 -49.09
C HIS A 190 22.69 2.82 -48.14
N ILE A 191 21.88 2.66 -47.10
CA ILE A 191 22.06 1.61 -46.10
C ILE A 191 20.77 0.81 -45.90
N ALA A 192 20.92 -0.50 -45.83
CA ALA A 192 19.88 -1.42 -45.37
C ALA A 192 20.38 -2.17 -44.12
N ILE A 193 19.52 -2.30 -43.11
CA ILE A 193 19.85 -2.95 -41.84
C ILE A 193 18.81 -4.02 -41.53
N ALA A 194 19.22 -5.28 -41.58
CA ALA A 194 18.36 -6.40 -41.23
C ALA A 194 18.50 -6.78 -39.76
N SER A 195 17.38 -7.15 -39.15
CA SER A 195 17.30 -7.56 -37.74
C SER A 195 18.28 -8.70 -37.41
N PRO A 196 19.03 -8.60 -36.29
CA PRO A 196 19.85 -9.70 -35.79
C PRO A 196 19.02 -10.91 -35.37
N ASN A 197 17.80 -10.66 -34.89
CA ASN A 197 16.86 -11.69 -34.46
C ASN A 197 15.42 -11.13 -34.54
N PRO A 198 14.56 -11.65 -35.43
CA PRO A 198 13.22 -11.14 -35.63
C PRO A 198 12.28 -11.31 -34.43
N THR A 199 12.64 -12.09 -33.40
CA THR A 199 11.82 -12.19 -32.19
C THR A 199 11.99 -11.00 -31.25
N VAL A 200 13.17 -10.35 -31.25
CA VAL A 200 13.50 -9.25 -30.32
C VAL A 200 13.80 -7.91 -31.00
N ALA A 201 14.06 -7.92 -32.32
CA ALA A 201 14.43 -6.73 -33.05
C ALA A 201 13.76 -6.64 -34.43
N ASP A 202 13.54 -5.42 -34.90
CA ASP A 202 13.00 -5.11 -36.22
C ASP A 202 14.10 -4.70 -37.21
N SER A 203 13.91 -5.04 -38.48
CA SER A 203 14.76 -4.51 -39.55
C SER A 203 14.42 -3.03 -39.78
N LYS A 204 15.40 -2.25 -40.20
CA LYS A 204 15.18 -0.87 -40.63
C LYS A 204 15.11 -0.81 -42.15
N GLU A 205 14.11 -0.11 -42.67
CA GLU A 205 13.97 0.12 -44.11
C GLU A 205 15.22 0.79 -44.69
N GLU A 206 15.44 0.56 -45.99
CA GLU A 206 16.55 1.16 -46.71
C GLU A 206 16.43 2.68 -46.66
N HIS A 207 17.50 3.35 -46.22
CA HIS A 207 17.52 4.79 -46.07
C HIS A 207 18.91 5.35 -46.38
N GLY A 208 18.96 6.67 -46.55
CA GLY A 208 20.21 7.38 -46.72
C GLY A 208 20.90 7.68 -45.40
N ILE A 209 22.23 7.61 -45.42
CA ILE A 209 23.09 8.24 -44.42
C ILE A 209 24.04 9.20 -45.12
N ASP A 210 24.42 10.25 -44.40
CA ASP A 210 25.40 11.22 -44.87
C ASP A 210 26.68 11.06 -44.06
N VAL A 211 27.77 10.75 -44.75
CA VAL A 211 29.08 10.50 -44.15
C VAL A 211 29.93 11.74 -44.36
N SER A 212 30.28 12.38 -43.26
CA SER A 212 31.05 13.62 -43.26
C SER A 212 32.35 13.46 -42.49
N SER A 213 33.16 14.51 -42.51
CA SER A 213 34.34 14.63 -41.65
C SER A 213 34.01 14.46 -40.15
N SER A 214 32.81 14.84 -39.72
CA SER A 214 32.36 14.82 -38.31
C SER A 214 31.46 13.63 -37.95
N GLN A 215 30.84 12.98 -38.94
CA GLN A 215 29.90 11.88 -38.73
C GLN A 215 30.31 10.63 -39.54
N LYS A 216 31.04 9.72 -38.86
CA LYS A 216 31.55 8.45 -39.42
C LYS A 216 31.06 7.21 -38.68
N ALA A 217 30.29 7.40 -37.60
CA ALA A 217 29.80 6.33 -36.74
C ALA A 217 28.28 6.42 -36.59
N PHE A 218 27.59 5.30 -36.83
CA PHE A 218 26.14 5.23 -36.81
C PHE A 218 25.67 4.14 -35.84
N HIS A 219 24.70 4.47 -34.99
CA HIS A 219 24.11 3.57 -34.01
C HIS A 219 22.62 3.39 -34.27
N TYR A 220 22.15 2.14 -34.18
CA TYR A 220 20.76 1.77 -34.42
C TYR A 220 20.19 0.93 -33.27
N ASP A 221 19.22 1.48 -32.55
CA ASP A 221 18.39 0.70 -31.64
C ASP A 221 17.28 0.03 -32.43
N LEU A 222 17.41 -1.28 -32.65
CA LEU A 222 16.51 -2.12 -33.41
C LEU A 222 15.53 -2.89 -32.52
N ARG A 223 15.65 -2.77 -31.18
CA ARG A 223 14.79 -3.52 -30.26
C ARG A 223 13.33 -3.22 -30.55
N LYS A 224 12.53 -4.30 -30.62
CA LYS A 224 11.09 -4.21 -30.59
C LYS A 224 10.64 -3.47 -29.33
N LYS A 225 9.51 -2.80 -29.42
CA LYS A 225 8.94 -2.02 -28.32
C LYS A 225 7.53 -2.49 -28.00
N LYS A 226 7.13 -2.42 -26.74
CA LYS A 226 5.81 -2.83 -26.27
C LYS A 226 5.24 -1.83 -25.29
N ASN A 227 3.95 -1.55 -25.42
CA ASN A 227 3.20 -0.83 -24.40
C ASN A 227 2.71 -1.82 -23.34
N ILE A 228 3.10 -1.61 -22.08
CA ILE A 228 2.75 -2.50 -20.97
C ILE A 228 2.05 -1.68 -19.89
N ARG A 229 0.83 -2.09 -19.53
CA ARG A 229 0.09 -1.54 -18.41
C ARG A 229 0.40 -2.35 -17.16
N ILE A 230 0.97 -1.70 -16.15
CA ILE A 230 1.22 -2.30 -14.84
C ILE A 230 0.08 -1.89 -13.91
N GLU A 231 -0.63 -2.86 -13.34
CA GLU A 231 -1.71 -2.63 -12.37
C GLU A 231 -1.33 -3.17 -10.99
N ALA A 232 -1.59 -2.38 -9.95
CA ALA A 232 -1.44 -2.82 -8.58
C ALA A 232 -2.73 -3.50 -8.10
N ASP A 233 -2.57 -4.61 -7.40
CA ASP A 233 -3.64 -5.27 -6.65
C ASP A 233 -3.29 -5.23 -5.16
N PRO A 234 -3.96 -4.39 -4.35
CA PRO A 234 -5.15 -3.58 -4.68
C PRO A 234 -4.82 -2.22 -5.32
N LYS A 235 -5.82 -1.63 -6.00
CA LYS A 235 -5.71 -0.38 -6.80
C LYS A 235 -5.33 0.89 -6.03
N ASP A 236 -5.33 0.85 -4.70
CA ASP A 236 -4.90 1.95 -3.83
C ASP A 236 -3.40 1.87 -3.48
N ALA A 237 -2.66 0.89 -3.99
CA ALA A 237 -1.22 0.83 -3.84
C ALA A 237 -0.49 1.77 -4.82
N ALA A 238 0.58 2.42 -4.35
CA ALA A 238 1.47 3.23 -5.19
C ALA A 238 2.45 2.33 -5.94
N LEU A 239 2.70 2.64 -7.21
CA LEU A 239 3.67 1.96 -8.07
C LEU A 239 4.79 2.92 -8.43
N GLU A 240 6.02 2.42 -8.40
CA GLU A 240 7.22 3.09 -8.87
C GLU A 240 7.96 2.12 -9.79
N VAL A 241 8.32 2.57 -11.00
CA VAL A 241 9.02 1.74 -11.98
C VAL A 241 10.39 2.32 -12.25
N TYR A 242 11.41 1.48 -12.16
CA TYR A 242 12.81 1.83 -12.33
C TYR A 242 13.43 1.03 -13.46
N TYR A 243 14.37 1.67 -14.15
CA TYR A 243 15.30 1.02 -15.06
C TYR A 243 16.71 1.43 -14.69
N ASN A 244 17.61 0.45 -14.51
CA ASN A 244 19.01 0.70 -14.14
C ASN A 244 19.19 1.62 -12.91
N GLY A 245 18.26 1.56 -11.95
CA GLY A 245 18.27 2.37 -10.71
C GLY A 245 17.74 3.80 -10.86
N GLN A 246 17.33 4.21 -12.06
CA GLN A 246 16.67 5.50 -12.29
C GLN A 246 15.15 5.28 -12.36
N MET A 247 14.40 6.11 -11.62
CA MET A 247 12.94 6.08 -11.67
C MET A 247 12.45 6.61 -13.02
N LEU A 248 11.61 5.86 -13.70
CA LEU A 248 11.04 6.22 -15.00
C LEU A 248 9.63 6.78 -14.86
N LYS A 249 8.77 6.11 -14.10
CA LYS A 249 7.39 6.51 -13.86
C LYS A 249 6.95 6.12 -12.45
N SER A 250 5.97 6.84 -11.94
CA SER A 250 5.24 6.48 -10.73
C SER A 250 3.75 6.79 -10.91
N GLY A 251 2.90 6.16 -10.10
CA GLY A 251 1.45 6.36 -10.17
C GLY A 251 0.70 5.58 -9.10
N LEU A 252 -0.57 5.95 -8.86
CA LEU A 252 -1.44 5.25 -7.92
C LEU A 252 -2.29 4.21 -8.66
N GLY A 253 -2.21 2.95 -8.22
CA GLY A 253 -2.98 1.82 -8.75
C GLY A 253 -2.56 1.32 -10.13
N ARG A 254 -2.00 2.20 -10.98
CA ARG A 254 -1.63 1.87 -12.35
C ARG A 254 -0.54 2.78 -12.89
N VAL A 255 0.36 2.20 -13.68
CA VAL A 255 1.35 2.90 -14.51
C VAL A 255 1.39 2.25 -15.91
N THR A 256 1.55 3.05 -16.96
CA THR A 256 1.78 2.51 -18.32
C THR A 256 3.23 2.77 -18.72
N LEU A 257 3.97 1.71 -19.04
CA LEU A 257 5.24 1.80 -19.75
C LEU A 257 4.96 1.90 -21.24
N GLU A 258 5.21 3.06 -21.81
CA GLU A 258 5.11 3.29 -23.25
C GLU A 258 6.43 2.91 -23.92
N ASP A 259 6.35 2.26 -25.08
CA ASP A 259 7.48 1.94 -25.93
C ASP A 259 8.63 1.21 -25.20
N ALA A 260 8.29 0.31 -24.27
CA ALA A 260 9.27 -0.44 -23.48
C ALA A 260 10.10 -1.35 -24.40
N PRO A 261 11.43 -1.17 -24.49
CA PRO A 261 12.27 -1.99 -25.35
C PRO A 261 12.34 -3.44 -24.88
N TYR A 262 12.43 -4.37 -25.82
CA TYR A 262 12.69 -5.78 -25.51
C TYR A 262 14.06 -5.94 -24.84
N GLU A 263 14.24 -7.03 -24.12
CA GLU A 263 15.43 -7.37 -23.32
C GLU A 263 15.67 -6.45 -22.11
N PHE A 264 14.83 -5.44 -21.89
CA PHE A 264 14.94 -4.60 -20.71
C PHE A 264 14.33 -5.28 -19.50
N LYS A 265 15.05 -5.19 -18.38
CA LYS A 265 14.56 -5.58 -17.06
C LYS A 265 14.24 -4.34 -16.24
N TYR A 266 12.97 -4.18 -15.93
CA TYR A 266 12.46 -3.13 -15.04
C TYR A 266 12.31 -3.66 -13.62
N THR A 267 12.58 -2.80 -12.65
CA THR A 267 12.25 -3.04 -11.24
C THR A 267 10.98 -2.29 -10.91
N ILE A 268 9.96 -2.98 -10.42
CA ILE A 268 8.68 -2.41 -10.04
C ILE A 268 8.59 -2.48 -8.52
N ILE A 269 8.43 -1.34 -7.87
CA ILE A 269 8.21 -1.26 -6.43
C ILE A 269 6.76 -0.85 -6.21
N ALA A 270 6.05 -1.64 -5.41
CA ALA A 270 4.64 -1.46 -5.15
C ALA A 270 4.43 -1.32 -3.63
N LYS A 271 3.90 -0.17 -3.20
CA LYS A 271 3.81 0.24 -1.80
C LYS A 271 2.36 0.47 -1.39
N ARG A 272 1.98 -0.05 -0.23
CA ARG A 272 0.68 0.20 0.39
C ARG A 272 0.78 0.24 1.91
N GLY A 273 0.65 1.44 2.49
CA GLY A 273 0.81 1.61 3.93
C GLY A 273 2.23 1.28 4.38
N ARG A 274 2.41 0.19 5.13
CA ARG A 274 3.75 -0.32 5.54
C ARG A 274 4.25 -1.48 4.68
N ASP A 275 3.41 -2.01 3.80
CA ASP A 275 3.75 -3.14 2.96
C ASP A 275 4.44 -2.63 1.69
N GLU A 276 5.59 -3.22 1.35
CA GLU A 276 6.36 -2.92 0.14
C GLU A 276 6.75 -4.23 -0.54
N VAL A 277 6.47 -4.33 -1.83
CA VAL A 277 6.84 -5.47 -2.68
C VAL A 277 7.71 -4.95 -3.81
N THR A 278 8.82 -5.63 -4.06
CA THR A 278 9.66 -5.42 -5.25
C THR A 278 9.45 -6.58 -6.21
N ASP A 279 9.10 -6.27 -7.45
CA ASP A 279 8.92 -7.23 -8.53
C ASP A 279 9.79 -6.85 -9.74
N TYR A 280 10.03 -7.78 -10.65
CA TYR A 280 10.88 -7.58 -11.82
C TYR A 280 10.16 -7.96 -13.11
N LEU A 281 10.10 -7.03 -14.05
CA LEU A 281 9.50 -7.22 -15.36
C LEU A 281 10.59 -7.27 -16.43
N PHE A 282 10.76 -8.43 -17.08
CA PHE A 282 11.59 -8.57 -18.27
C PHE A 282 10.69 -8.48 -19.51
N VAL A 283 11.03 -7.61 -20.46
CA VAL A 283 10.21 -7.37 -21.65
C VAL A 283 10.65 -8.25 -22.81
N ASP A 284 9.71 -9.05 -23.30
CA ASP A 284 9.87 -9.97 -24.42
C ASP A 284 8.54 -10.16 -25.19
N GLU A 285 8.53 -11.09 -26.15
CA GLU A 285 7.34 -11.40 -26.94
C GLU A 285 6.17 -11.92 -26.08
N ASN A 286 6.46 -12.66 -25.01
CA ASN A 286 5.49 -13.33 -24.13
C ASN A 286 4.93 -12.41 -23.04
N THR A 287 5.57 -11.25 -22.84
CA THR A 287 5.18 -10.28 -21.83
C THR A 287 3.75 -9.82 -22.06
N PRO A 288 2.81 -9.95 -21.10
CA PRO A 288 1.43 -9.57 -21.31
C PRO A 288 1.28 -8.04 -21.47
N ALA A 289 0.24 -7.60 -22.17
CA ALA A 289 -0.11 -6.18 -22.27
C ALA A 289 -0.51 -5.58 -20.90
N GLU A 290 -0.97 -6.42 -19.97
CA GLU A 290 -1.30 -6.06 -18.60
C GLU A 290 -0.50 -6.93 -17.61
N TYR A 291 0.30 -6.30 -16.76
CA TYR A 291 1.13 -6.94 -15.75
C TYR A 291 0.65 -6.56 -14.34
N LYS A 292 0.29 -7.56 -13.52
CA LYS A 292 -0.32 -7.32 -12.20
C LYS A 292 0.66 -7.56 -11.07
N VAL A 293 0.80 -6.58 -10.18
CA VAL A 293 1.65 -6.66 -8.99
C VAL A 293 0.79 -6.71 -7.74
N LYS A 294 0.90 -7.81 -6.97
CA LYS A 294 0.16 -7.98 -5.72
C LYS A 294 0.92 -7.36 -4.55
N VAL A 295 0.24 -6.46 -3.83
CA VAL A 295 0.74 -5.71 -2.66
C VAL A 295 -0.12 -6.03 -1.45
N LEU A 296 -0.27 -7.32 -1.15
CA LEU A 296 -0.97 -7.78 0.04
C LEU A 296 0.06 -8.34 1.01
N GLY A 297 0.11 -7.79 2.23
CA GLY A 297 0.81 -8.46 3.33
C GLY A 297 0.17 -9.82 3.62
N THR A 298 0.95 -10.73 4.20
CA THR A 298 0.49 -12.07 4.59
C THR A 298 0.59 -12.25 6.09
N LYS A 299 -0.28 -13.09 6.66
CA LYS A 299 -0.20 -13.50 8.06
C LYS A 299 -0.59 -14.95 8.25
N THR A 300 0.19 -15.66 9.05
CA THR A 300 -0.19 -16.99 9.54
C THR A 300 -1.29 -16.82 10.59
N VAL A 301 -2.46 -17.39 10.31
CA VAL A 301 -3.63 -17.34 11.20
C VAL A 301 -3.85 -18.72 11.81
N SER A 302 -4.03 -18.77 13.13
CA SER A 302 -4.43 -19.96 13.88
C SER A 302 -5.95 -20.14 13.84
N PHE A 303 -6.40 -21.37 13.59
CA PHE A 303 -7.82 -21.75 13.56
C PHE A 303 -8.11 -22.80 14.63
N MET A 304 -9.08 -22.47 15.48
CA MET A 304 -9.58 -23.31 16.57
C MET A 304 -11.10 -23.43 16.47
N ALA A 305 -11.66 -24.50 17.05
CA ALA A 305 -13.09 -24.72 17.09
C ALA A 305 -13.58 -25.07 18.49
N LYS A 306 -14.82 -24.70 18.79
CA LYS A 306 -15.51 -25.01 20.05
C LYS A 306 -16.87 -25.64 19.74
N GLN A 307 -17.23 -26.73 20.42
CA GLN A 307 -18.58 -27.32 20.42
C GLN A 307 -18.95 -27.70 21.87
N ASN A 308 -20.21 -27.53 22.27
CA ASN A 308 -20.67 -27.80 23.65
C ASN A 308 -19.83 -27.10 24.73
N ASN A 309 -19.35 -25.89 24.45
CA ASN A 309 -18.47 -25.12 25.32
C ASN A 309 -17.10 -25.76 25.66
N GLU A 310 -16.64 -26.73 24.87
CA GLU A 310 -15.29 -27.29 24.95
C GLU A 310 -14.53 -27.09 23.63
N GLU A 311 -13.22 -26.91 23.70
CA GLU A 311 -12.38 -26.88 22.50
C GLU A 311 -12.35 -28.26 21.86
N VAL A 312 -12.60 -28.31 20.56
CA VAL A 312 -12.61 -29.57 19.82
C VAL A 312 -11.33 -29.70 18.99
N LYS A 313 -10.65 -30.83 19.16
CA LYS A 313 -9.56 -31.28 18.29
C LYS A 313 -10.16 -32.13 17.16
N GLY A 314 -9.68 -31.94 15.94
CA GLY A 314 -10.14 -32.71 14.78
C GLY A 314 -11.32 -32.11 14.00
N ALA A 315 -11.72 -30.85 14.25
CA ALA A 315 -12.76 -30.21 13.43
C ALA A 315 -12.18 -29.77 12.09
N THR A 316 -12.82 -30.15 10.98
CA THR A 316 -12.38 -29.75 9.64
C THR A 316 -12.59 -28.25 9.43
N ILE A 317 -11.54 -27.53 9.05
CA ILE A 317 -11.57 -26.10 8.75
C ILE A 317 -11.57 -25.88 7.24
N VAL A 318 -12.49 -25.04 6.79
CA VAL A 318 -12.64 -24.62 5.40
C VAL A 318 -12.53 -23.09 5.34
N VAL A 319 -11.66 -22.58 4.47
CA VAL A 319 -11.47 -21.14 4.21
C VAL A 319 -11.88 -20.86 2.76
N ASN A 320 -12.85 -19.97 2.56
CA ASN A 320 -13.42 -19.63 1.24
C ASN A 320 -13.82 -20.87 0.40
N GLY A 321 -14.35 -21.90 1.05
CA GLY A 321 -14.75 -23.15 0.40
C GLY A 321 -13.64 -24.20 0.21
N GLN A 322 -12.39 -23.89 0.53
CA GLN A 322 -11.28 -24.85 0.46
C GLN A 322 -10.92 -25.40 1.86
N GLU A 323 -10.87 -26.73 1.99
CA GLU A 323 -10.40 -27.38 3.22
C GLU A 323 -8.90 -27.13 3.42
N ILE A 324 -8.52 -26.68 4.62
CA ILE A 324 -7.13 -26.37 4.98
C ILE A 324 -6.55 -27.33 6.04
N GLY A 325 -7.38 -28.20 6.64
CA GLY A 325 -6.98 -29.18 7.64
C GLY A 325 -7.90 -29.20 8.86
N GLN A 326 -7.46 -29.86 9.93
CA GLN A 326 -8.26 -30.07 11.14
C GLN A 326 -7.74 -29.26 12.34
N THR A 327 -8.63 -28.84 13.24
CA THR A 327 -8.25 -28.02 14.42
C THR A 327 -7.40 -28.78 15.45
N PRO A 328 -6.43 -28.10 16.10
CA PRO A 328 -5.92 -26.77 15.77
C PRO A 328 -5.08 -26.79 14.48
N THR A 329 -5.26 -25.80 13.59
CA THR A 329 -4.48 -25.67 12.35
C THR A 329 -4.06 -24.24 12.08
N PHE A 330 -3.04 -24.05 11.24
CA PHE A 330 -2.51 -22.76 10.85
C PHE A 330 -2.51 -22.63 9.32
N LYS A 331 -2.82 -21.44 8.81
CA LYS A 331 -2.71 -21.15 7.37
C LYS A 331 -2.16 -19.75 7.17
N LEU A 332 -1.18 -19.64 6.26
CA LEU A 332 -0.74 -18.35 5.73
C LEU A 332 -1.83 -17.80 4.81
N LEU A 333 -2.37 -16.64 5.15
CA LEU A 333 -3.41 -15.96 4.39
C LEU A 333 -2.96 -14.55 4.01
N ASP A 334 -3.31 -14.13 2.80
CA ASP A 334 -3.18 -12.74 2.37
C ASP A 334 -4.08 -11.82 3.22
N TYR A 335 -3.76 -10.54 3.30
CA TYR A 335 -4.64 -9.58 3.95
C TYR A 335 -5.94 -9.44 3.15
N GLY A 336 -7.07 -9.59 3.83
CA GLY A 336 -8.35 -9.66 3.13
C GLY A 336 -9.51 -10.11 4.00
N LYS A 337 -10.68 -10.25 3.38
CA LYS A 337 -11.88 -10.81 4.03
C LYS A 337 -12.00 -12.28 3.64
N TYR A 338 -12.25 -13.11 4.63
CA TYR A 338 -12.41 -14.56 4.44
C TYR A 338 -13.70 -15.04 5.11
N VAL A 339 -14.34 -16.01 4.48
CA VAL A 339 -15.39 -16.82 5.09
C VAL A 339 -14.74 -18.11 5.57
N VAL A 340 -14.85 -18.39 6.86
CA VAL A 340 -14.23 -19.56 7.47
C VAL A 340 -15.33 -20.39 8.12
N SER A 341 -15.34 -21.68 7.85
CA SER A 341 -16.24 -22.62 8.51
C SER A 341 -15.47 -23.75 9.18
N ALA A 342 -16.05 -24.27 10.26
CA ALA A 342 -15.56 -25.43 10.98
C ALA A 342 -16.66 -26.48 11.04
N SER A 343 -16.34 -27.72 10.69
CA SER A 343 -17.26 -28.86 10.67
C SER A 343 -16.79 -29.96 11.61
N TYR A 344 -17.67 -30.42 12.50
CA TYR A 344 -17.37 -31.49 13.46
C TYR A 344 -18.65 -32.23 13.84
N ASN A 345 -18.60 -33.57 13.87
CA ASN A 345 -19.75 -34.43 14.17
C ASN A 345 -21.02 -34.15 13.35
N GLY A 346 -20.87 -33.74 12.08
CA GLY A 346 -22.00 -33.42 11.19
C GLY A 346 -22.63 -32.04 11.42
N TYR A 347 -22.04 -31.19 12.26
CA TYR A 347 -22.45 -29.80 12.46
C TYR A 347 -21.41 -28.83 11.92
N THR A 348 -21.86 -27.72 11.35
CA THR A 348 -20.99 -26.69 10.76
C THR A 348 -21.28 -25.33 11.37
N GLY A 349 -20.24 -24.61 11.77
CA GLY A 349 -20.31 -23.20 12.16
C GLY A 349 -19.53 -22.34 11.17
N GLU A 350 -20.03 -21.14 10.86
CA GLU A 350 -19.39 -20.19 9.94
C GLU A 350 -19.04 -18.87 10.66
N LYS A 351 -17.93 -18.26 10.26
CA LYS A 351 -17.46 -16.95 10.72
C LYS A 351 -16.77 -16.19 9.60
N LYS A 352 -17.14 -14.92 9.42
CA LYS A 352 -16.42 -13.99 8.54
C LYS A 352 -15.30 -13.33 9.33
N ILE A 353 -14.09 -13.32 8.77
CA ILE A 353 -12.89 -12.71 9.37
C ILE A 353 -12.24 -11.71 8.42
N LYS A 354 -11.51 -10.74 8.97
CA LYS A 354 -10.62 -9.85 8.23
C LYS A 354 -9.19 -10.12 8.68
N VAL A 355 -8.36 -10.60 7.77
CA VAL A 355 -6.94 -10.84 7.98
C VAL A 355 -6.17 -9.54 7.73
N GLY A 356 -5.29 -9.21 8.67
CA GLY A 356 -4.42 -8.05 8.69
C GLY A 356 -3.28 -8.25 9.70
N PRO A 357 -2.41 -7.25 9.91
CA PRO A 357 -1.19 -7.40 10.71
C PRO A 357 -1.47 -7.81 12.17
N ASN A 358 -2.59 -7.38 12.73
CA ASN A 358 -2.97 -7.62 14.13
C ASN A 358 -4.04 -8.71 14.30
N THR A 359 -4.34 -9.51 13.27
CA THR A 359 -5.35 -10.58 13.39
C THR A 359 -4.95 -11.56 14.48
N LYS A 360 -5.85 -11.80 15.45
CA LYS A 360 -5.70 -12.79 16.51
C LYS A 360 -6.20 -14.16 16.06
N ASP A 361 -5.97 -15.17 16.89
CA ASP A 361 -6.45 -16.53 16.66
C ASP A 361 -7.98 -16.57 16.43
N VAL A 362 -8.37 -17.38 15.46
CA VAL A 362 -9.75 -17.47 14.99
C VAL A 362 -10.40 -18.67 15.63
N LEU A 363 -11.19 -18.43 16.68
CA LEU A 363 -12.09 -19.41 17.26
C LEU A 363 -13.45 -19.42 16.55
N ILE A 364 -13.86 -20.59 16.07
CA ILE A 364 -15.14 -20.85 15.38
C ILE A 364 -16.04 -21.65 16.31
N LYS A 365 -17.28 -21.18 16.52
CA LYS A 365 -18.28 -21.88 17.34
C LYS A 365 -19.12 -22.77 16.45
N ILE A 366 -19.05 -24.08 16.67
CA ILE A 366 -19.87 -25.08 15.99
C ILE A 366 -21.16 -25.26 16.81
N PRO A 367 -22.34 -25.37 16.17
CA PRO A 367 -23.59 -25.66 16.87
C PRO A 367 -23.46 -26.90 17.75
N ASN A 368 -24.07 -26.84 18.94
CA ASN A 368 -24.09 -27.96 19.87
C ASN A 368 -24.81 -29.16 19.27
N ARG A 369 -24.32 -30.35 19.59
CA ARG A 369 -24.96 -31.59 19.18
C ARG A 369 -26.33 -31.67 19.86
N LYS A 370 -27.40 -31.72 19.07
CA LYS A 370 -28.74 -32.05 19.57
C LYS A 370 -28.74 -33.55 19.90
N ARG A 371 -28.47 -33.92 21.15
CA ARG A 371 -28.73 -35.29 21.62
C ARG A 371 -30.24 -35.51 21.63
N VAL A 372 -30.69 -36.69 21.20
CA VAL A 372 -32.08 -37.13 21.35
C VAL A 372 -32.39 -37.14 22.86
N GLY A 373 -33.42 -36.41 23.28
CA GLY A 373 -33.73 -36.13 24.70
C GLY A 373 -33.38 -34.70 25.11
N TYR A 374 -34.05 -33.71 24.51
CA TYR A 374 -33.89 -32.28 24.84
C TYR A 374 -34.25 -32.04 26.31
N HIS A 375 -33.23 -31.93 27.16
CA HIS A 375 -33.42 -31.54 28.55
C HIS A 375 -33.67 -30.02 28.54
N PRO A 376 -34.85 -29.52 28.97
CA PRO A 376 -35.21 -28.10 28.86
C PRO A 376 -34.28 -27.17 29.66
N TYR A 377 -33.38 -27.73 30.46
CA TYR A 377 -32.37 -27.04 31.27
C TYR A 377 -30.97 -26.98 30.62
N ASP A 378 -30.81 -27.53 29.40
CA ASP A 378 -29.55 -27.55 28.62
C ASP A 378 -29.56 -26.46 27.53
N ILE A 379 -30.00 -25.25 27.89
CA ILE A 379 -30.00 -24.08 27.00
C ILE A 379 -28.72 -23.28 27.27
N ASP A 380 -27.95 -23.03 26.20
CA ASP A 380 -26.76 -22.17 26.24
C ASP A 380 -27.13 -20.74 26.67
N TYR A 381 -26.96 -20.47 27.96
CA TYR A 381 -27.09 -19.15 28.58
C TYR A 381 -25.73 -18.47 28.72
N ASN A 382 -25.68 -17.15 28.59
CA ASN A 382 -24.43 -16.42 28.76
C ASN A 382 -23.99 -16.42 30.23
N LYS A 383 -23.04 -17.28 30.57
CA LYS A 383 -22.55 -17.47 31.94
C LYS A 383 -21.77 -16.23 32.38
N ARG A 384 -22.28 -15.54 33.39
CA ARG A 384 -21.63 -14.40 34.04
C ARG A 384 -21.44 -14.75 35.50
N SER A 385 -20.21 -15.12 35.84
CA SER A 385 -19.94 -15.82 37.10
C SER A 385 -19.64 -14.88 38.25
N TRP A 386 -19.39 -13.59 38.03
CA TRP A 386 -19.15 -12.64 39.12
C TRP A 386 -19.73 -11.26 38.78
N GLY A 387 -19.90 -10.40 39.79
CA GLY A 387 -20.40 -9.06 39.56
C GLY A 387 -20.44 -8.18 40.79
N LEU A 388 -20.84 -6.93 40.59
CA LEU A 388 -21.04 -5.95 41.66
C LEU A 388 -22.51 -5.89 42.02
N THR A 389 -22.83 -5.86 43.31
CA THR A 389 -24.22 -5.84 43.80
C THR A 389 -24.42 -4.68 44.76
N ALA A 390 -25.58 -4.04 44.65
CA ALA A 390 -26.12 -3.14 45.65
C ALA A 390 -27.57 -3.55 45.95
N ALA A 391 -27.90 -3.68 47.24
CA ALA A 391 -29.23 -4.08 47.69
C ALA A 391 -29.72 -3.18 48.82
N TYR A 392 -31.02 -2.93 48.84
CA TYR A 392 -31.72 -2.45 50.02
C TYR A 392 -31.97 -3.62 50.97
N VAL A 393 -31.77 -3.39 52.27
CA VAL A 393 -31.98 -4.38 53.33
C VAL A 393 -32.91 -3.80 54.37
N HIS A 394 -33.89 -4.58 54.82
CA HIS A 394 -34.70 -4.30 55.99
C HIS A 394 -34.46 -5.41 57.02
N ARG A 395 -33.73 -5.09 58.09
CA ARG A 395 -33.31 -6.05 59.12
C ARG A 395 -34.12 -5.89 60.38
N PHE A 396 -34.55 -6.98 60.96
CA PHE A 396 -35.30 -7.02 62.21
C PHE A 396 -34.87 -8.23 63.04
N TYR A 397 -35.04 -8.11 64.34
CA TYR A 397 -34.73 -9.15 65.31
C TYR A 397 -36.06 -9.64 65.88
N ASN A 398 -36.29 -10.95 65.86
CA ASN A 398 -37.50 -11.56 66.41
C ASN A 398 -37.22 -11.91 67.87
N TYR A 399 -37.87 -11.19 68.78
CA TYR A 399 -37.78 -11.37 70.23
C TYR A 399 -38.86 -12.32 70.69
N SER A 400 -38.51 -13.28 71.53
CA SER A 400 -39.48 -14.14 72.20
C SER A 400 -39.54 -13.79 73.68
N VAL A 401 -40.60 -13.12 74.11
CA VAL A 401 -40.85 -12.75 75.50
C VAL A 401 -42.19 -13.36 75.94
N ASN A 402 -42.19 -14.18 76.98
CA ASN A 402 -43.41 -14.80 77.55
C ASN A 402 -44.34 -15.47 76.52
N GLY A 403 -43.76 -16.13 75.50
CA GLY A 403 -44.51 -16.84 74.45
C GLY A 403 -45.08 -15.95 73.33
N LYS A 404 -44.82 -14.65 73.33
CA LYS A 404 -45.16 -13.72 72.24
C LYS A 404 -43.92 -13.31 71.45
N ALA A 405 -43.99 -13.42 70.13
CA ALA A 405 -42.94 -12.98 69.22
C ALA A 405 -43.17 -11.52 68.80
N THR A 406 -42.19 -10.64 69.06
CA THR A 406 -42.22 -9.23 68.59
C THR A 406 -41.02 -8.96 67.68
N LYS A 407 -41.21 -8.08 66.69
CA LYS A 407 -40.13 -7.64 65.79
C LYS A 407 -39.60 -6.31 66.29
N ARG A 408 -38.29 -6.23 66.54
CA ARG A 408 -37.65 -4.99 66.94
C ARG A 408 -36.32 -4.81 66.19
N ASN A 409 -35.82 -3.58 66.16
CA ASN A 409 -34.50 -3.26 65.62
C ASN A 409 -33.38 -3.64 66.61
N TRP A 410 -32.13 -3.37 66.26
CA TRP A 410 -30.98 -3.80 67.09
C TRP A 410 -30.84 -3.02 68.41
N VAL A 411 -31.55 -1.89 68.57
CA VAL A 411 -31.60 -1.07 69.78
C VAL A 411 -32.86 -1.30 70.62
N GLY A 412 -33.75 -2.21 70.19
CA GLY A 412 -34.93 -2.62 70.96
C GLY A 412 -36.24 -1.89 70.64
N GLU A 413 -36.28 -0.99 69.66
CA GLU A 413 -37.53 -0.34 69.22
C GLU A 413 -38.34 -1.24 68.29
N GLU A 414 -39.67 -1.12 68.32
CA GLU A 414 -40.57 -1.88 67.45
C GLU A 414 -40.27 -1.68 65.96
N GLY A 415 -40.24 -2.79 65.21
CA GLY A 415 -39.98 -2.79 63.76
C GLY A 415 -38.59 -3.31 63.39
N GLY A 416 -37.94 -2.65 62.44
CA GLY A 416 -36.65 -3.05 61.87
C GLY A 416 -35.89 -1.87 61.28
N SER A 417 -34.58 -2.04 61.10
CA SER A 417 -33.67 -1.03 60.54
C SER A 417 -33.57 -1.15 59.03
N ASN A 418 -33.54 -0.01 58.34
CA ASN A 418 -33.33 0.08 56.91
C ASN A 418 -31.83 0.17 56.61
N GLY A 419 -31.39 -0.41 55.52
CA GLY A 419 -29.97 -0.52 55.24
C GLY A 419 -29.64 -0.76 53.79
N VAL A 420 -28.34 -0.83 53.54
CA VAL A 420 -27.77 -1.14 52.24
C VAL A 420 -26.78 -2.29 52.38
N GLN A 421 -26.71 -3.10 51.33
CA GLN A 421 -25.73 -4.17 51.19
C GLN A 421 -25.00 -4.01 49.87
N ILE A 422 -23.67 -3.88 49.92
CA ILE A 422 -22.83 -3.66 48.76
C ILE A 422 -21.70 -4.69 48.76
N GLY A 423 -21.43 -5.31 47.62
CA GLY A 423 -20.38 -6.31 47.55
C GLY A 423 -20.20 -6.98 46.20
N ILE A 424 -19.39 -8.03 46.24
CA ILE A 424 -19.07 -8.86 45.08
C ILE A 424 -19.90 -10.14 45.18
N THR A 425 -20.64 -10.43 44.11
CA THR A 425 -21.33 -11.72 43.96
C THR A 425 -20.50 -12.65 43.07
N TYR A 426 -20.54 -13.95 43.38
CA TYR A 426 -19.98 -15.03 42.59
C TYR A 426 -21.03 -16.13 42.41
N GLN A 427 -21.32 -16.48 41.16
CA GLN A 427 -22.39 -17.38 40.75
C GLN A 427 -21.89 -18.42 39.74
N PRO A 428 -21.08 -19.41 40.17
CA PRO A 428 -20.63 -20.47 39.29
C PRO A 428 -21.82 -21.35 38.88
N TYR A 429 -21.88 -21.68 37.59
CA TYR A 429 -22.96 -22.49 37.00
C TYR A 429 -22.41 -23.82 36.48
N PHE A 430 -22.90 -24.91 37.06
CA PHE A 430 -22.41 -26.28 36.83
C PHE A 430 -23.14 -27.01 35.69
N GLY A 431 -24.21 -26.42 35.14
CA GLY A 431 -25.03 -27.04 34.09
C GLY A 431 -26.34 -27.62 34.63
N TYR A 432 -27.26 -27.96 33.72
CA TYR A 432 -28.58 -28.53 34.05
C TYR A 432 -29.41 -27.70 35.04
N GLY A 433 -29.24 -26.37 34.98
CA GLY A 433 -29.88 -25.44 35.90
C GLY A 433 -29.21 -25.32 37.27
N GLN A 434 -28.15 -26.07 37.55
CA GLN A 434 -27.52 -26.10 38.86
C GLN A 434 -26.35 -25.11 38.94
N GLY A 435 -26.23 -24.44 40.09
CA GLY A 435 -25.13 -23.52 40.37
C GLY A 435 -25.05 -23.17 41.85
N LEU A 436 -24.18 -22.21 42.17
CA LEU A 436 -24.15 -21.57 43.48
C LEU A 436 -24.44 -20.08 43.33
N SER A 437 -24.94 -19.47 44.40
CA SER A 437 -24.97 -18.03 44.59
C SER A 437 -24.28 -17.70 45.91
N THR A 438 -23.13 -17.06 45.80
CA THR A 438 -22.29 -16.68 46.96
C THR A 438 -21.68 -15.28 46.73
N GLY A 439 -20.89 -14.81 47.68
CA GLY A 439 -20.24 -13.51 47.61
C GLY A 439 -19.76 -13.02 48.97
N VAL A 440 -19.19 -11.83 48.97
CA VAL A 440 -18.81 -11.10 50.19
C VAL A 440 -19.40 -9.70 50.08
N PHE A 441 -20.15 -9.32 51.12
CA PHE A 441 -20.88 -8.07 51.14
C PHE A 441 -20.63 -7.34 52.45
N TRP A 442 -20.48 -6.03 52.36
CA TRP A 442 -20.68 -5.15 53.50
C TRP A 442 -22.18 -4.84 53.60
N GLN A 443 -22.74 -4.94 54.80
CA GLN A 443 -24.12 -4.61 55.12
C GLN A 443 -24.14 -3.56 56.20
N GLY A 444 -24.68 -2.38 55.90
CA GLY A 444 -24.91 -1.31 56.86
C GLY A 444 -26.40 -1.12 57.08
N THR A 445 -26.86 -1.15 58.33
CA THR A 445 -28.24 -0.85 58.71
C THR A 445 -28.28 0.37 59.61
N PHE A 446 -29.21 1.26 59.34
CA PHE A 446 -29.35 2.58 59.93
C PHE A 446 -30.73 2.73 60.54
N GLY A 447 -30.80 3.44 61.65
CA GLY A 447 -32.03 3.82 62.30
C GLY A 447 -31.77 4.95 63.28
N THR A 448 -32.78 5.23 64.08
CA THR A 448 -32.73 6.23 65.13
C THR A 448 -33.34 5.61 66.37
N ALA A 449 -32.74 5.84 67.53
CA ALA A 449 -33.21 5.32 68.80
C ALA A 449 -33.75 6.48 69.66
N LYS A 450 -34.97 6.33 70.15
CA LYS A 450 -35.62 7.26 71.07
C LYS A 450 -35.35 6.78 72.50
N GLU A 451 -35.01 7.73 73.38
CA GLU A 451 -34.85 7.51 74.83
C GLU A 451 -33.55 6.82 75.27
N ILE A 452 -32.55 6.69 74.40
CA ILE A 452 -31.20 6.28 74.82
C ILE A 452 -30.45 7.53 75.33
N ALA A 453 -29.99 7.50 76.58
CA ALA A 453 -29.24 8.58 77.24
C ALA A 453 -29.97 9.94 77.29
N GLY A 454 -31.31 9.95 77.31
CA GLY A 454 -32.11 11.18 77.49
C GLY A 454 -32.34 12.01 76.22
N GLY A 455 -32.07 11.45 75.03
CA GLY A 455 -32.28 12.11 73.73
C GLY A 455 -32.53 11.15 72.57
N GLU A 456 -32.61 11.69 71.36
CA GLU A 456 -32.68 10.93 70.10
C GLU A 456 -31.25 10.70 69.57
N VAL A 457 -30.93 9.47 69.19
CA VAL A 457 -29.57 9.08 68.77
C VAL A 457 -29.61 8.30 67.47
N ASP A 458 -28.78 8.67 66.49
CA ASP A 458 -28.65 7.92 65.25
C ASP A 458 -27.86 6.64 65.48
N CYS A 459 -28.40 5.51 65.03
CA CYS A 459 -27.85 4.19 65.28
C CYS A 459 -27.45 3.49 63.96
N GLN A 460 -26.23 2.98 63.92
CA GLN A 460 -25.67 2.29 62.75
C GLN A 460 -25.05 0.95 63.15
N GLU A 461 -25.51 -0.14 62.54
CA GLU A 461 -24.85 -1.44 62.57
C GLU A 461 -24.12 -1.67 61.24
N SER A 462 -22.87 -2.14 61.30
CA SER A 462 -22.08 -2.52 60.12
C SER A 462 -21.59 -3.95 60.24
N ALA A 463 -21.83 -4.78 59.22
CA ALA A 463 -21.48 -6.19 59.22
C ALA A 463 -20.91 -6.66 57.87
N ILE A 464 -20.16 -7.77 57.89
CA ILE A 464 -19.81 -8.57 56.72
C ILE A 464 -20.84 -9.69 56.60
N PHE A 465 -21.43 -9.82 55.42
CA PHE A 465 -22.39 -10.86 55.08
C PHE A 465 -21.83 -11.77 53.98
N VAL A 466 -21.83 -13.08 54.23
CA VAL A 466 -21.32 -14.10 53.31
C VAL A 466 -22.40 -15.17 53.11
N PRO A 467 -23.15 -15.14 51.99
CA PRO A 467 -24.12 -16.17 51.65
C PRO A 467 -23.45 -17.35 50.95
N LEU A 468 -23.98 -18.55 51.18
CA LEU A 468 -23.72 -19.74 50.40
C LEU A 468 -25.06 -20.40 50.05
N GLN A 469 -25.55 -20.13 48.86
CA GLN A 469 -26.84 -20.62 48.37
C GLN A 469 -26.63 -21.60 47.21
N TYR A 470 -27.32 -22.72 47.24
CA TYR A 470 -27.54 -23.53 46.06
C TYR A 470 -28.51 -22.79 45.13
N GLN A 471 -28.16 -22.69 43.86
CA GLN A 471 -28.93 -21.97 42.84
C GLN A 471 -29.51 -22.98 41.85
N PHE A 472 -30.82 -22.92 41.67
CA PHE A 472 -31.52 -23.55 40.55
C PHE A 472 -31.98 -22.48 39.57
N ARG A 473 -31.32 -22.40 38.41
CA ARG A 473 -31.53 -21.39 37.36
C ARG A 473 -32.19 -22.02 36.14
N LEU A 474 -33.31 -21.44 35.72
CA LEU A 474 -34.00 -21.76 34.49
C LEU A 474 -33.65 -20.72 33.40
N PRO A 475 -32.79 -21.05 32.43
CA PRO A 475 -32.53 -20.20 31.28
C PRO A 475 -33.73 -20.25 30.32
N LEU A 476 -34.43 -19.12 30.17
CA LEU A 476 -35.59 -19.00 29.28
C LEU A 476 -35.20 -18.50 27.89
N HIS A 477 -34.09 -17.75 27.78
CA HIS A 477 -33.49 -17.30 26.54
C HIS A 477 -31.97 -17.06 26.73
N LYS A 478 -31.19 -16.89 25.65
CA LYS A 478 -29.74 -16.62 25.71
C LYS A 478 -29.33 -15.44 26.63
N ASN A 479 -30.27 -14.51 26.87
CA ASN A 479 -30.09 -13.29 27.64
C ASN A 479 -31.10 -13.14 28.79
N TYR A 480 -31.94 -14.14 29.06
CA TYR A 480 -32.99 -14.06 30.07
C TYR A 480 -33.08 -15.36 30.87
N SER A 481 -33.00 -15.26 32.19
CA SER A 481 -33.15 -16.40 33.09
C SER A 481 -33.82 -16.01 34.39
N ILE A 482 -34.49 -16.97 35.01
CA ILE A 482 -34.97 -16.87 36.40
C ILE A 482 -34.23 -17.88 37.26
N ALA A 483 -34.03 -17.60 38.54
CA ALA A 483 -33.41 -18.55 39.45
C ALA A 483 -34.05 -18.52 40.84
N LEU A 484 -34.00 -19.67 41.49
CA LEU A 484 -34.35 -19.88 42.89
C LEU A 484 -33.07 -20.22 43.66
N ASN A 485 -32.83 -19.52 44.76
CA ASN A 485 -31.62 -19.65 45.57
C ASN A 485 -32.03 -20.10 46.98
N VAL A 486 -31.44 -21.17 47.49
CA VAL A 486 -31.69 -21.66 48.86
C VAL A 486 -30.36 -22.03 49.50
N GLY A 487 -30.14 -21.65 50.75
CA GLY A 487 -28.95 -22.08 51.48
C GLY A 487 -28.81 -21.38 52.82
N ALA A 488 -27.58 -21.07 53.20
CA ALA A 488 -27.27 -20.44 54.47
C ALA A 488 -26.39 -19.19 54.28
N ALA A 489 -26.30 -18.36 55.30
CA ALA A 489 -25.38 -17.24 55.38
C ALA A 489 -24.71 -17.16 56.74
N MET A 490 -23.52 -16.58 56.72
CA MET A 490 -22.79 -16.12 57.89
C MET A 490 -22.79 -14.59 57.89
N THR A 491 -23.09 -14.00 59.04
CA THR A 491 -22.97 -12.56 59.28
C THR A 491 -21.96 -12.33 60.40
N TYR A 492 -21.00 -11.44 60.18
CA TYR A 492 -20.02 -11.01 61.17
C TYR A 492 -20.08 -9.49 61.36
N GLY A 493 -20.49 -9.06 62.54
CA GLY A 493 -20.56 -7.67 62.96
C GLY A 493 -19.19 -7.02 63.07
N LEU A 494 -19.07 -5.80 62.56
CA LEU A 494 -17.84 -5.00 62.54
C LEU A 494 -17.88 -3.84 63.54
N SER A 495 -19.00 -3.11 63.59
CA SER A 495 -19.22 -2.02 64.56
C SER A 495 -20.71 -1.79 64.79
N ASN A 496 -21.04 -1.27 65.97
CA ASN A 496 -22.38 -0.77 66.31
C ASN A 496 -22.18 0.64 66.88
N LYS A 497 -22.62 1.67 66.14
CA LYS A 497 -22.32 3.05 66.46
C LYS A 497 -23.56 3.85 66.82
N PHE A 498 -23.40 4.67 67.84
CA PHE A 498 -24.30 5.75 68.19
C PHE A 498 -23.69 7.08 67.79
N THR A 499 -24.48 7.93 67.14
CA THR A 499 -24.11 9.30 66.81
C THR A 499 -25.08 10.24 67.50
N TYR A 500 -24.55 11.09 68.38
CA TYR A 500 -25.33 12.05 69.15
C TYR A 500 -25.49 13.37 68.38
N ASP A 501 -26.38 14.25 68.85
CA ASP A 501 -26.65 15.56 68.23
C ASP A 501 -25.41 16.45 68.06
N ASP A 502 -24.44 16.33 68.97
CA ASP A 502 -23.15 17.03 68.91
C ASP A 502 -22.18 16.42 67.89
N LYS A 503 -22.61 15.39 67.15
CA LYS A 503 -21.87 14.59 66.18
C LYS A 503 -20.74 13.76 66.78
N SER A 504 -20.68 13.63 68.10
CA SER A 504 -19.82 12.63 68.72
C SER A 504 -20.32 11.23 68.38
N THR A 505 -19.39 10.30 68.17
CA THR A 505 -19.72 8.91 67.84
C THR A 505 -19.15 7.96 68.88
N LEU A 506 -19.99 7.04 69.38
CA LEU A 506 -19.60 6.00 70.31
C LEU A 506 -19.82 4.63 69.64
N ASP A 507 -18.79 3.79 69.61
CA ASP A 507 -18.93 2.39 69.19
C ASP A 507 -19.24 1.53 70.43
N VAL A 508 -20.45 1.01 70.49
CA VAL A 508 -20.94 0.25 71.64
C VAL A 508 -20.59 -1.24 71.56
N GLY A 509 -19.98 -1.67 70.45
CA GLY A 509 -19.55 -3.05 70.26
C GLY A 509 -20.70 -4.05 70.12
N TYR A 510 -20.40 -5.34 70.27
CA TYR A 510 -21.33 -6.45 70.18
C TYR A 510 -21.33 -7.26 71.47
N GLY A 511 -22.46 -7.88 71.81
CA GLY A 511 -22.62 -8.64 73.04
C GLY A 511 -22.76 -7.74 74.27
N HIS A 512 -22.20 -8.18 75.40
CA HIS A 512 -22.23 -7.41 76.64
C HIS A 512 -21.15 -6.32 76.66
N ASN A 513 -21.55 -5.08 76.92
CA ASN A 513 -20.65 -3.96 77.11
C ASN A 513 -20.51 -3.69 78.62
N GLU A 514 -19.35 -4.01 79.19
CA GLU A 514 -19.05 -3.87 80.63
C GLU A 514 -19.02 -2.40 81.10
N GLU A 515 -18.69 -1.46 80.21
CA GLU A 515 -18.57 -0.02 80.56
C GLU A 515 -19.95 0.61 80.79
N TYR A 516 -20.96 0.14 80.07
CA TYR A 516 -22.32 0.70 80.09
C TYR A 516 -23.38 -0.27 80.63
N ASP A 517 -22.99 -1.46 81.08
CA ASP A 517 -23.87 -2.57 81.52
C ASP A 517 -25.05 -2.82 80.56
N THR A 518 -24.75 -2.83 79.26
CA THR A 518 -25.76 -2.99 78.19
C THR A 518 -25.49 -4.22 77.34
N TYR A 519 -26.52 -4.70 76.65
CA TYR A 519 -26.49 -5.92 75.87
C TYR A 519 -26.95 -5.65 74.43
N PHE A 520 -26.03 -5.78 73.48
CA PHE A 520 -26.25 -5.62 72.04
C PHE A 520 -26.17 -6.96 71.32
N PRO A 521 -26.61 -7.06 70.04
CA PRO A 521 -26.50 -8.29 69.29
C PRO A 521 -25.09 -8.89 69.31
N ASP A 522 -24.98 -10.22 69.18
CA ASP A 522 -23.68 -10.86 69.04
C ASP A 522 -23.11 -10.53 67.67
N ALA A 523 -21.80 -10.40 67.58
CA ALA A 523 -21.13 -10.16 66.30
C ALA A 523 -21.38 -11.30 65.30
N PHE A 524 -21.58 -12.54 65.76
CA PHE A 524 -21.63 -13.70 64.88
C PHE A 524 -23.01 -14.36 64.81
N ASP A 525 -23.56 -14.44 63.60
CA ASP A 525 -24.90 -14.96 63.31
C ASP A 525 -24.92 -15.89 62.07
N TYR A 526 -25.83 -16.86 62.10
CA TYR A 526 -26.11 -17.78 60.99
C TYR A 526 -27.58 -17.72 60.61
N SER A 527 -27.85 -17.69 59.31
CA SER A 527 -29.22 -17.64 58.79
C SER A 527 -29.44 -18.65 57.67
N ALA A 528 -30.67 -19.13 57.53
CA ALA A 528 -31.17 -19.78 56.33
C ALA A 528 -31.66 -18.71 55.35
N LEU A 529 -31.35 -18.89 54.07
CA LEU A 529 -31.69 -17.96 53.01
C LEU A 529 -32.59 -18.62 51.98
N VAL A 530 -33.63 -17.89 51.57
CA VAL A 530 -34.40 -18.17 50.36
C VAL A 530 -34.37 -16.92 49.50
N GLY A 531 -34.13 -17.09 48.21
CA GLY A 531 -34.05 -15.98 47.27
C GLY A 531 -34.60 -16.35 45.90
N PHE A 532 -35.00 -15.31 45.17
CA PHE A 532 -35.48 -15.39 43.81
C PHE A 532 -34.78 -14.33 42.98
N SER A 533 -34.27 -14.69 41.80
CA SER A 533 -33.61 -13.75 40.91
C SER A 533 -34.13 -13.80 39.48
N ILE A 534 -34.11 -12.64 38.84
CA ILE A 534 -34.38 -12.46 37.42
C ILE A 534 -33.14 -11.82 36.81
N GLN A 535 -32.58 -12.42 35.77
CA GLN A 535 -31.44 -11.86 35.05
C GLN A 535 -31.80 -11.54 33.60
N LEU A 536 -31.55 -10.28 33.22
CA LEU A 536 -31.62 -9.76 31.87
C LEU A 536 -30.23 -9.28 31.43
N ARG A 537 -29.59 -10.01 30.52
CA ARG A 537 -28.21 -9.77 30.06
C ARG A 537 -27.23 -9.72 31.25
N ALA A 538 -26.64 -8.56 31.52
CA ALA A 538 -25.70 -8.33 32.62
C ALA A 538 -26.41 -7.89 33.90
N LEU A 539 -27.65 -7.41 33.82
CA LEU A 539 -28.40 -6.94 34.97
C LEU A 539 -29.16 -8.11 35.61
N GLN A 540 -28.97 -8.32 36.91
CA GLN A 540 -29.76 -9.24 37.71
C GLN A 540 -30.47 -8.47 38.82
N ILE A 541 -31.75 -8.78 39.05
CA ILE A 541 -32.50 -8.33 40.21
C ILE A 541 -32.71 -9.55 41.10
N GLU A 542 -32.45 -9.41 42.40
CA GLU A 542 -32.58 -10.50 43.36
C GLU A 542 -33.32 -10.02 44.61
N ALA A 543 -34.33 -10.79 45.03
CA ALA A 543 -35.00 -10.65 46.31
C ALA A 543 -34.57 -11.80 47.23
N LYS A 544 -34.24 -11.50 48.50
CA LYS A 544 -33.86 -12.49 49.51
C LYS A 544 -34.67 -12.30 50.78
N TYR A 545 -34.96 -13.41 51.43
CA TYR A 545 -35.45 -13.46 52.78
C TYR A 545 -34.52 -14.33 53.62
N SER A 546 -34.14 -13.81 54.77
CA SER A 546 -33.22 -14.43 55.72
C SER A 546 -33.94 -14.77 57.01
N ILE A 547 -33.77 -16.01 57.46
CA ILE A 547 -34.33 -16.56 58.69
C ILE A 547 -33.18 -16.93 59.61
N GLY A 548 -33.06 -16.26 60.75
CA GLY A 548 -32.01 -16.55 61.74
C GLY A 548 -32.12 -17.96 62.28
N LEU A 549 -30.98 -18.63 62.41
CA LEU A 549 -30.87 -20.00 62.95
C LEU A 549 -30.32 -20.00 64.36
N LYS A 550 -29.48 -19.02 64.71
CA LYS A 550 -28.88 -18.90 66.04
C LYS A 550 -29.86 -18.24 67.02
N ASP A 551 -30.13 -18.93 68.12
CA ASP A 551 -30.79 -18.37 69.29
C ASP A 551 -29.75 -17.60 70.12
N HIS A 552 -29.74 -16.28 69.97
CA HIS A 552 -28.85 -15.41 70.73
C HIS A 552 -29.48 -15.10 72.08
N LYS A 553 -28.68 -15.00 73.14
CA LYS A 553 -29.17 -14.79 74.52
C LYS A 553 -28.90 -13.40 75.08
N VAL A 554 -28.39 -12.48 74.26
CA VAL A 554 -27.75 -11.25 74.73
C VAL A 554 -28.34 -10.07 73.98
N MET A 555 -29.45 -9.53 74.48
CA MET A 555 -30.02 -8.28 73.98
C MET A 555 -30.85 -7.61 75.07
N HIS A 556 -30.79 -6.29 75.12
CA HIS A 556 -31.50 -5.47 76.11
C HIS A 556 -33.00 -5.81 76.17
N ASN A 557 -33.49 -6.05 77.39
CA ASN A 557 -34.91 -6.21 77.70
C ASN A 557 -35.46 -4.87 78.19
N PRO A 558 -36.37 -4.22 77.44
CA PRO A 558 -36.93 -2.94 77.85
C PRO A 558 -37.83 -3.01 79.10
N ASP A 559 -38.24 -4.22 79.51
CA ASP A 559 -39.09 -4.46 80.69
C ASP A 559 -38.30 -4.94 81.93
N ASP A 560 -36.99 -4.63 81.99
CA ASP A 560 -36.07 -4.74 83.14
C ASP A 560 -35.99 -6.10 83.85
N SER A 561 -36.17 -7.19 83.10
CA SER A 561 -36.15 -8.57 83.63
C SER A 561 -35.28 -9.51 82.80
N GLY A 562 -33.97 -9.27 82.83
CA GLY A 562 -32.97 -10.21 82.34
C GLY A 562 -32.80 -10.28 80.82
N SER A 563 -32.03 -11.26 80.34
CA SER A 563 -31.65 -11.37 78.95
C SER A 563 -32.70 -12.08 78.08
N ILE A 564 -33.01 -11.53 76.90
CA ILE A 564 -34.01 -12.09 75.97
C ILE A 564 -33.33 -12.89 74.86
N SER A 565 -33.97 -14.00 74.47
CA SER A 565 -33.60 -14.74 73.26
C SER A 565 -34.09 -14.05 71.98
N TYR A 566 -33.22 -13.88 70.99
CA TYR A 566 -33.60 -13.34 69.68
C TYR A 566 -33.03 -14.13 68.50
N LYS A 567 -33.69 -13.98 67.34
CA LYS A 567 -33.20 -14.44 66.02
C LYS A 567 -33.17 -13.28 65.03
N SER A 568 -32.02 -13.04 64.40
CA SER A 568 -31.90 -12.01 63.36
C SER A 568 -32.60 -12.46 62.07
N SER A 569 -33.23 -11.55 61.35
CA SER A 569 -33.86 -11.84 60.06
C SER A 569 -33.83 -10.58 59.22
N PHE A 570 -33.83 -10.74 57.89
CA PHE A 570 -33.92 -9.59 57.01
C PHE A 570 -34.60 -9.93 55.70
N PHE A 571 -35.14 -8.90 55.08
CA PHE A 571 -35.57 -8.93 53.69
C PHE A 571 -34.64 -8.02 52.87
N SER A 572 -34.26 -8.44 51.67
CA SER A 572 -33.49 -7.58 50.76
C SER A 572 -33.97 -7.66 49.32
N ILE A 573 -33.84 -6.54 48.61
CA ILE A 573 -34.00 -6.47 47.15
C ILE A 573 -32.79 -5.73 46.60
N GLY A 574 -32.08 -6.33 45.66
CA GLY A 574 -30.89 -5.75 45.07
C GLY A 574 -30.76 -5.95 43.58
N ALA A 575 -29.88 -5.14 43.01
CA ALA A 575 -29.44 -5.23 41.63
C ALA A 575 -27.97 -5.62 41.58
N SER A 576 -27.64 -6.54 40.68
CA SER A 576 -26.27 -6.96 40.39
C SER A 576 -25.94 -6.68 38.93
N LEU A 577 -24.77 -6.10 38.67
CA LEU A 577 -24.15 -6.05 37.36
C LEU A 577 -23.15 -7.19 37.24
N LEU A 578 -23.57 -8.25 36.55
CA LEU A 578 -22.79 -9.47 36.32
C LEU A 578 -21.89 -9.30 35.08
N LEU A 579 -20.68 -9.85 35.16
CA LEU A 579 -19.62 -9.72 34.15
C LEU A 579 -19.35 -11.06 33.45
#